data_AF-V9LJA3-F1
#
_entry.id   AF-V9LJA3-F1
#
_cell.length_a   1.000
_cell.length_b   1.000
_cell.length_c   1.000
_cell.angle_alpha   90.00
_cell.angle_beta   90.00
_cell.angle_gamma   90.00
#
_symmetry.space_group_name_H-M   'P 1'
#
loop_
_entity.id
_entity.type
_entity.pdbx_description
1 polymer ?
#
loop_
_entity_poly.entity_id
_entity_poly.type
_entity_poly.pdbx_seq_one_letter_code
_entity_poly.pdbx_strand_id
1 'polypeptide(L)'
;RAPEMNKCTKCKIENCEACFSRNFCTKCKEGLYLHRGKCYDSCPEGFAATNDTMECSHAAQCDLGEWSQWGPCTKRGKTCGFKRGSETRTRELLQAPSIEDVKCPPNSESRTCTVQRKPCSSPGKKRNKKDRNRKGKKDKKNKGGDNSQNNKEPREKKLGNNKKIGRA
;
A
#
# COMPACT_ATOMS: atom_id res chain seq x y z
N ARG A 1 -36.35 1.99 -49.92
CA ARG A 1 -35.65 2.32 -48.64
C ARG A 1 -35.34 3.80 -48.70
N ALA A 2 -35.92 4.63 -47.83
CA ALA A 2 -35.62 6.06 -47.82
C ALA A 2 -34.14 6.26 -47.47
N PRO A 3 -33.42 7.17 -48.16
CA PRO A 3 -32.11 7.59 -47.70
C PRO A 3 -32.33 8.41 -46.44
N GLU A 4 -32.00 7.84 -45.27
CA GLU A 4 -31.90 8.59 -44.03
C GLU A 4 -30.77 9.61 -44.21
N MET A 5 -31.13 10.83 -44.59
CA MET A 5 -30.20 11.93 -44.78
C MET A 5 -29.59 12.27 -43.43
N ASN A 6 -28.29 12.04 -43.27
CA ASN A 6 -27.54 12.47 -42.09
C ASN A 6 -27.57 14.01 -42.01
N LYS A 7 -28.53 14.54 -41.24
CA LYS A 7 -28.68 15.99 -41.08
C LYS A 7 -27.65 16.49 -40.07
N CYS A 8 -26.65 17.23 -40.54
CA CYS A 8 -25.73 17.94 -39.68
C CYS A 8 -26.46 19.07 -38.94
N THR A 9 -26.35 19.10 -37.62
CA THR A 9 -26.88 20.20 -36.79
C THR A 9 -25.76 20.85 -36.01
N LYS A 10 -25.77 22.18 -35.94
CA LYS A 10 -24.80 22.92 -35.14
C LYS A 10 -24.94 22.58 -33.65
N CYS A 11 -23.80 22.41 -32.98
CA CYS A 11 -23.75 22.22 -31.54
C CYS A 11 -24.27 23.47 -30.81
N LYS A 12 -25.17 23.26 -29.86
CA LYS A 12 -25.78 24.31 -29.03
C LYS A 12 -25.22 24.31 -27.59
N ILE A 13 -24.14 23.56 -27.36
CA ILE A 13 -23.50 23.44 -26.05
C ILE A 13 -22.52 24.61 -25.92
N GLU A 14 -22.59 25.31 -24.80
CA GLU A 14 -21.70 26.43 -24.51
C GLU A 14 -20.24 25.98 -24.51
N ASN A 15 -19.40 26.78 -25.17
CA ASN A 15 -17.97 26.57 -25.28
C ASN A 15 -17.52 25.21 -25.85
N CYS A 16 -18.38 24.58 -26.65
CA CYS A 16 -18.12 23.30 -27.31
C CYS A 16 -17.76 23.50 -28.80
N GLU A 17 -16.69 22.86 -29.26
CA GLU A 17 -16.26 22.85 -30.67
C GLU A 17 -16.95 21.71 -31.45
N ALA A 18 -17.01 20.52 -30.85
CA ALA A 18 -17.67 19.36 -31.44
C ALA A 18 -18.52 18.62 -30.40
N CYS A 19 -19.72 18.22 -30.78
CA CYS A 19 -20.67 17.51 -29.93
C CYS A 19 -21.19 16.25 -30.60
N PHE A 20 -21.34 15.19 -29.82
CA PHE A 20 -21.97 13.95 -30.25
C PHE A 20 -23.51 14.09 -30.27
N SER A 21 -24.05 14.84 -29.32
CA SER A 21 -25.49 15.10 -29.20
C SER A 21 -25.76 16.52 -28.72
N ARG A 22 -27.04 16.90 -28.60
CA ARG A 22 -27.44 18.23 -28.10
C ARG A 22 -26.92 18.55 -26.70
N ASN A 23 -26.55 17.54 -25.91
CA ASN A 23 -26.12 17.69 -24.51
C ASN A 23 -24.76 17.06 -24.21
N PHE A 24 -24.08 16.51 -25.22
CA PHE A 24 -22.81 15.81 -25.03
C PHE A 24 -21.74 16.38 -25.95
N CYS A 25 -20.86 17.20 -25.37
CA CYS A 25 -19.68 17.71 -26.03
C CYS A 25 -18.58 16.63 -26.06
N THR A 26 -17.92 16.48 -27.20
CA THR A 26 -16.77 15.60 -27.38
C THR A 26 -15.46 16.37 -27.45
N LYS A 27 -15.51 17.67 -27.80
CA LYS A 27 -14.34 18.55 -27.85
C LYS A 27 -14.70 19.96 -27.42
N CYS A 28 -14.06 20.43 -26.35
CA CYS A 28 -14.18 21.81 -25.88
C CYS A 28 -13.32 22.77 -26.70
N LYS A 29 -13.66 24.06 -26.65
CA LYS A 29 -12.77 25.11 -27.16
C LYS A 29 -11.45 25.14 -26.36
N GLU A 30 -10.42 25.72 -26.96
CA GLU A 30 -9.09 25.80 -26.37
C GLU A 30 -9.10 26.44 -24.97
N GLY A 31 -8.37 25.84 -24.04
CA GLY A 31 -8.24 26.33 -22.66
C GLY A 31 -9.39 25.97 -21.73
N LEU A 32 -10.29 25.06 -22.13
CA LEU A 32 -11.40 24.59 -21.30
C LEU A 32 -11.34 23.09 -21.07
N TYR A 33 -11.85 22.66 -19.92
CA TYR A 33 -11.82 21.28 -19.48
C TYR A 33 -13.16 20.58 -19.74
N LEU A 34 -13.10 19.42 -20.40
CA LEU A 34 -14.26 18.58 -20.65
C LEU A 34 -14.60 17.75 -19.40
N HIS A 35 -15.82 17.87 -18.91
CA HIS A 35 -16.35 17.06 -17.82
C HIS A 35 -17.79 16.63 -18.11
N ARG A 36 -18.04 15.32 -18.18
CA ARG A 36 -19.39 14.73 -18.40
C ARG A 36 -20.13 15.34 -19.61
N GLY A 37 -19.43 15.60 -20.70
CA GLY A 37 -20.01 16.16 -21.93
C GLY A 37 -20.27 17.66 -21.89
N LYS A 38 -19.69 18.40 -20.93
CA LYS A 38 -19.75 19.86 -20.83
C LYS A 38 -18.35 20.44 -20.65
N CYS A 39 -18.19 21.71 -21.03
CA CYS A 39 -16.92 22.41 -20.97
C CYS A 39 -16.92 23.42 -19.83
N TYR A 40 -15.87 23.42 -19.02
CA TYR A 40 -15.70 24.31 -17.86
C TYR A 40 -14.35 25.05 -17.96
N ASP A 41 -14.27 26.25 -17.38
CA ASP A 41 -13.00 27.00 -17.26
C ASP A 41 -12.02 26.33 -16.30
N SER A 42 -12.54 25.64 -15.29
CA SER A 42 -11.79 24.92 -14.27
C SER A 42 -12.57 23.69 -13.84
N CYS A 43 -11.86 22.63 -13.41
CA CYS A 43 -12.52 21.41 -13.00
C CYS A 43 -13.32 21.60 -11.70
N PRO A 44 -14.54 21.05 -11.62
CA PRO A 44 -15.38 21.16 -10.43
C PRO A 44 -14.77 20.43 -9.22
N GLU A 45 -15.29 20.71 -8.02
CA GLU A 45 -14.77 20.13 -6.77
C GLU A 45 -14.70 18.60 -6.82
N GLY A 46 -13.56 18.06 -6.39
CA GLY A 46 -13.28 16.63 -6.46
C GLY A 46 -12.78 16.16 -7.83
N PHE A 47 -12.57 17.04 -8.80
CA PHE A 47 -11.97 16.74 -10.09
C PHE A 47 -10.73 17.61 -10.36
N ALA A 48 -9.73 17.02 -11.02
CA ALA A 48 -8.51 17.69 -11.44
C ALA A 48 -8.33 17.50 -12.95
N ALA A 49 -7.68 18.47 -13.57
CA ALA A 49 -7.25 18.34 -14.96
C ALA A 49 -6.17 17.26 -15.04
N THR A 50 -6.35 16.29 -15.93
CA THR A 50 -5.25 15.39 -16.30
C THR A 50 -4.20 16.19 -17.07
N ASN A 51 -2.93 16.11 -16.67
CA ASN A 51 -1.85 16.93 -17.24
C ASN A 51 -1.70 16.78 -18.76
N ASP A 52 -2.22 15.69 -19.35
CA ASP A 52 -2.06 15.35 -20.76
C ASP A 52 -3.36 15.47 -21.59
N THR A 53 -4.53 15.59 -20.94
CA THR A 53 -5.81 15.76 -21.65
C THR A 53 -6.60 16.87 -20.98
N MET A 54 -7.16 17.81 -21.75
CA MET A 54 -8.03 18.90 -21.23
C MET A 54 -9.39 18.33 -20.75
N GLU A 55 -9.35 17.39 -19.82
CA GLU A 55 -10.45 16.62 -19.29
C GLU A 55 -10.36 16.60 -17.78
N CYS A 56 -11.51 16.67 -17.12
CA CYS A 56 -11.60 16.60 -15.67
C CYS A 56 -11.78 15.16 -15.22
N SER A 57 -10.75 14.61 -14.57
CA SER A 57 -10.78 13.31 -13.90
C SER A 57 -10.90 13.49 -12.39
N HIS A 58 -11.36 12.47 -11.66
CA HIS A 58 -11.59 12.59 -10.22
C HIS A 58 -10.26 12.84 -9.49
N ALA A 59 -10.12 13.94 -8.75
CA ALA A 59 -8.86 14.40 -8.13
C ALA A 59 -8.22 13.35 -7.22
N ALA A 60 -9.03 12.46 -6.61
CA ALA A 60 -8.53 11.22 -6.01
C ALA A 60 -8.28 10.18 -7.10
N GLN A 61 -7.31 10.45 -7.97
CA GLN A 61 -6.75 9.50 -8.93
C GLN A 61 -5.87 8.46 -8.19
N CYS A 62 -6.34 7.93 -7.05
CA CYS A 62 -5.71 6.78 -6.39
C CYS A 62 -6.53 5.55 -6.72
N ASP A 63 -6.69 5.27 -8.01
CA ASP A 63 -7.29 4.03 -8.46
C ASP A 63 -6.31 2.91 -8.13
N LEU A 64 -6.73 2.04 -7.23
CA LEU A 64 -5.97 0.87 -6.84
C LEU A 64 -6.57 -0.34 -7.54
N GLY A 65 -5.71 -1.25 -7.96
CA GLY A 65 -6.12 -2.53 -8.51
C GLY A 65 -6.83 -3.40 -7.49
N GLU A 66 -7.29 -4.55 -7.97
CA GLU A 66 -7.84 -5.58 -7.11
C GLU A 66 -6.78 -6.04 -6.08
N TRP A 67 -7.25 -6.36 -4.88
CA TRP A 67 -6.39 -6.92 -3.85
C TRP A 67 -5.84 -8.27 -4.28
N SER A 68 -4.54 -8.49 -4.07
CA SER A 68 -3.99 -9.83 -4.17
C SER A 68 -4.62 -10.76 -3.13
N GLN A 69 -4.52 -12.07 -3.38
CA GLN A 69 -4.86 -13.07 -2.38
C GLN A 69 -3.97 -12.90 -1.15
N TRP A 70 -4.53 -13.19 0.03
CA TRP A 70 -3.76 -13.16 1.26
C TRP A 70 -2.60 -14.15 1.19
N GLY A 71 -1.39 -13.65 1.50
CA GLY A 71 -0.20 -14.50 1.60
C GLY A 71 -0.30 -15.52 2.73
N PRO A 72 0.67 -16.43 2.86
CA PRO A 72 0.68 -17.39 3.94
C PRO A 72 0.80 -16.68 5.29
N CYS A 73 0.16 -17.25 6.32
CA CYS A 73 0.38 -16.82 7.68
C CYS A 73 1.86 -17.00 8.04
N THR A 74 2.54 -15.93 8.45
CA THR A 74 3.96 -15.96 8.82
C THR A 74 4.23 -15.31 10.16
N LYS A 75 5.29 -15.74 10.84
CA LYS A 75 5.84 -15.06 12.02
C LYS A 75 7.35 -14.98 11.88
N ARG A 76 7.91 -13.77 11.88
CA ARG A 76 9.35 -13.51 11.67
C ARG A 76 9.88 -14.20 10.40
N GLY A 77 9.14 -14.08 9.29
CA GLY A 77 9.49 -14.67 7.99
C GLY A 77 9.38 -16.20 7.90
N LYS A 78 8.82 -16.87 8.91
CA LYS A 78 8.64 -18.33 8.94
C LYS A 78 7.16 -18.69 8.86
N THR A 79 6.83 -19.82 8.24
CA THR A 79 5.48 -20.41 8.15
C THR A 79 5.24 -21.57 9.14
N CYS A 80 6.24 -21.88 9.97
CA CYS A 80 6.23 -22.97 10.95
C CYS A 80 6.63 -22.47 12.36
N GLY A 81 6.32 -23.26 13.38
CA GLY A 81 6.79 -23.04 14.75
C GLY A 81 6.02 -21.98 15.56
N PHE A 82 4.93 -21.43 15.03
CA PHE A 82 4.09 -20.47 15.73
C PHE A 82 2.60 -20.83 15.67
N LYS A 83 1.82 -20.25 16.59
CA LYS A 83 0.35 -20.37 16.64
C LYS A 83 -0.36 -19.12 16.13
N ARG A 84 0.24 -17.93 16.31
CA ARG A 84 -0.27 -16.65 15.82
C ARG A 84 0.78 -15.97 14.96
N GLY A 85 0.39 -15.55 13.77
CA GLY A 85 1.23 -14.84 12.81
C GLY A 85 0.46 -13.70 12.16
N SER A 86 1.02 -13.18 11.08
CA SER A 86 0.39 -12.19 10.22
C SER A 86 0.45 -12.67 8.78
N GLU A 87 -0.61 -12.37 8.04
CA GLU A 87 -0.65 -12.52 6.59
C GLU A 87 -0.80 -11.13 5.97
N THR A 88 -0.14 -10.93 4.83
CA THR A 88 -0.08 -9.66 4.12
C THR A 88 -0.68 -9.85 2.75
N ARG A 89 -1.48 -8.87 2.32
CA ARG A 89 -1.89 -8.72 0.92
C ARG A 89 -1.47 -7.36 0.41
N THR A 90 -1.29 -7.25 -0.89
CA THR A 90 -0.87 -6.02 -1.57
C THR A 90 -1.76 -5.77 -2.78
N ARG A 91 -1.89 -4.52 -3.17
CA ARG A 91 -2.54 -4.12 -4.41
C ARG A 91 -1.69 -3.07 -5.09
N GLU A 92 -1.77 -3.00 -6.41
CA GLU A 92 -1.00 -2.04 -7.20
C GLU A 92 -1.77 -0.73 -7.35
N LEU A 93 -1.04 0.38 -7.45
CA LEU A 93 -1.60 1.67 -7.85
C LEU A 93 -1.70 1.66 -9.37
N LEU A 94 -2.93 1.68 -9.89
CA LEU A 94 -3.17 1.78 -11.34
C LEU A 94 -3.01 3.22 -11.81
N GLN A 95 -3.44 4.16 -10.97
CA GLN A 95 -3.29 5.59 -11.21
C GLN A 95 -2.71 6.26 -9.96
N ALA A 96 -1.77 7.18 -10.17
CA ALA A 96 -1.20 8.02 -9.12
C ALA A 96 -2.01 9.34 -9.01
N PRO A 97 -2.07 9.94 -7.81
CA PRO A 97 -2.82 11.17 -7.61
C PRO A 97 -2.19 12.28 -8.46
N SER A 98 -3.03 13.01 -9.19
CA SER A 98 -2.57 14.12 -10.04
C SER A 98 -2.15 15.35 -9.23
N ILE A 99 -2.43 15.36 -7.92
CA ILE A 99 -2.12 16.44 -6.99
C ILE A 99 -1.22 15.87 -5.89
N GLU A 100 -0.07 16.50 -5.68
CA GLU A 100 1.00 16.04 -4.78
C GLU A 100 0.54 15.94 -3.29
N ASP A 101 -0.46 16.73 -2.90
CA ASP A 101 -1.00 16.76 -1.53
C ASP A 101 -2.03 15.64 -1.23
N VAL A 102 -2.42 14.83 -2.21
CA VAL A 102 -3.42 13.78 -2.03
C VAL A 102 -2.76 12.50 -1.53
N LYS A 103 -3.01 12.15 -0.26
CA LYS A 103 -2.56 10.88 0.32
C LYS A 103 -3.46 9.74 -0.16
N CYS A 104 -2.92 8.85 -0.99
CA CYS A 104 -3.61 7.63 -1.36
C CYS A 104 -3.88 6.71 -0.15
N PRO A 105 -4.96 5.91 -0.19
CA PRO A 105 -5.16 4.87 0.78
C PRO A 105 -4.06 3.79 0.66
N PRO A 106 -3.82 2.99 1.72
CA PRO A 106 -2.70 2.05 1.74
C PRO A 106 -2.79 0.98 0.65
N ASN A 107 -1.63 0.66 0.08
CA ASN A 107 -1.43 -0.38 -0.94
C ASN A 107 -1.02 -1.75 -0.35
N SER A 108 -0.83 -1.81 0.97
CA SER A 108 -0.54 -3.04 1.70
C SER A 108 -1.44 -3.16 2.92
N GLU A 109 -1.90 -4.37 3.17
CA GLU A 109 -2.75 -4.69 4.31
C GLU A 109 -2.21 -5.91 5.03
N SER A 110 -2.20 -5.86 6.36
CA SER A 110 -1.73 -6.96 7.20
C SER A 110 -2.79 -7.34 8.22
N ARG A 111 -3.16 -8.62 8.28
CA ARG A 111 -4.10 -9.14 9.27
C ARG A 111 -3.48 -10.23 10.12
N THR A 112 -3.94 -10.38 11.35
CA THR A 112 -3.49 -11.44 12.25
C THR A 112 -4.17 -12.75 11.91
N CYS A 113 -3.39 -13.83 11.88
CA CYS A 113 -3.86 -15.18 11.58
C CYS A 113 -3.46 -16.15 12.69
N THR A 114 -4.30 -17.17 12.92
CA THR A 114 -4.02 -18.23 13.89
C THR A 114 -3.92 -19.57 13.15
N VAL A 115 -2.80 -20.27 13.32
CA VAL A 115 -2.51 -21.54 12.66
C VAL A 115 -2.15 -22.61 13.68
N GLN A 116 -2.25 -23.87 13.27
CA GLN A 116 -1.74 -24.98 14.07
C GLN A 116 -0.22 -24.95 14.09
N ARG A 117 0.36 -25.09 15.28
CA ARG A 117 1.80 -25.00 15.47
C ARG A 117 2.48 -26.27 14.92
N LYS A 118 2.90 -26.21 13.66
CA LYS A 118 3.71 -27.26 13.03
C LYS A 118 5.19 -27.10 13.41
N PRO A 119 5.89 -28.17 13.82
CA PRO A 119 7.33 -28.12 14.05
C PRO A 119 8.05 -27.66 12.78
N CYS A 120 9.02 -26.76 12.91
CA CYS A 120 9.91 -26.45 11.79
C CYS A 120 10.83 -27.63 11.57
N SER A 121 10.77 -28.25 10.39
CA SER A 121 11.76 -29.23 9.95
C SER A 121 13.07 -28.50 9.66
N SER A 122 13.85 -28.19 10.69
CA SER A 122 15.23 -27.78 10.50
C SER A 122 16.02 -28.99 10.00
N PRO A 123 16.70 -28.93 8.85
CA PRO A 123 17.77 -29.87 8.57
C PRO A 123 18.88 -29.66 9.61
N GLY A 124 18.91 -30.54 10.61
CA GLY A 124 20.04 -30.77 11.50
C GLY A 124 20.11 -29.92 12.78
N LYS A 125 19.43 -30.34 13.86
CA LYS A 125 20.02 -30.53 15.21
C LYS A 125 19.16 -31.51 16.02
N LYS A 126 19.50 -32.80 15.99
CA LYS A 126 18.98 -33.82 16.93
C LYS A 126 19.52 -33.50 18.33
N ARG A 127 18.79 -32.71 19.15
CA ARG A 127 19.02 -32.70 20.61
C ARG A 127 18.24 -33.86 21.20
N ASN A 128 18.92 -34.99 21.36
CA ASN A 128 18.39 -36.17 22.02
C ASN A 128 18.16 -35.83 23.50
N LYS A 129 16.94 -35.44 23.85
CA LYS A 129 16.51 -35.21 25.24
C LYS A 129 15.94 -36.53 25.76
N LYS A 130 16.81 -37.48 26.08
CA LYS A 130 16.42 -38.67 26.83
C LYS A 130 17.52 -39.07 27.79
N ASP A 131 17.11 -39.26 29.04
CA ASP A 131 17.81 -39.91 30.14
C ASP A 131 19.05 -39.25 30.73
N ARG A 132 18.85 -38.37 31.74
CA ARG A 132 19.61 -38.41 33.01
C ARG A 132 18.79 -37.88 34.20
N ASN A 133 17.53 -38.33 34.35
CA ASN A 133 16.83 -38.23 35.64
C ASN A 133 16.88 -39.59 36.35
N ARG A 134 18.06 -40.02 36.80
CA ARG A 134 18.28 -41.02 37.88
C ARG A 134 19.77 -41.30 38.06
N LYS A 135 20.42 -40.49 38.90
CA LYS A 135 21.43 -40.94 39.88
C LYS A 135 21.89 -39.71 40.65
N GLY A 136 21.38 -39.59 41.86
CA GLY A 136 21.85 -38.59 42.80
C GLY A 136 23.27 -38.87 43.26
N LYS A 137 23.88 -37.79 43.76
CA LYS A 137 24.96 -37.73 44.78
C LYS A 137 26.35 -38.23 44.35
N LYS A 138 27.35 -37.39 44.67
CA LYS A 138 28.82 -37.45 44.49
C LYS A 138 29.28 -36.50 43.37
N ASP A 139 30.19 -35.53 43.53
CA ASP A 139 30.98 -35.06 44.66
C ASP A 139 31.49 -33.63 44.35
N LYS A 140 31.95 -32.98 45.40
CA LYS A 140 32.57 -31.65 45.56
C LYS A 140 33.59 -31.18 44.49
N LYS A 141 33.49 -29.87 44.17
CA LYS A 141 34.52 -28.81 44.27
C LYS A 141 35.53 -28.57 43.12
N ASN A 142 35.80 -27.27 42.95
CA ASN A 142 36.90 -26.57 42.23
C ASN A 142 36.79 -26.45 40.70
N LYS A 143 37.26 -25.40 40.01
CA LYS A 143 37.72 -24.01 40.26
C LYS A 143 38.15 -23.50 38.86
N GLY A 144 38.07 -22.19 38.60
CA GLY A 144 38.66 -21.51 37.42
C GLY A 144 37.71 -21.47 36.22
N GLY A 145 37.35 -20.35 35.60
CA GLY A 145 38.08 -19.10 35.42
C GLY A 145 38.72 -19.13 34.03
N ASP A 146 38.10 -18.49 33.03
CA ASP A 146 38.78 -17.56 32.11
C ASP A 146 37.76 -16.77 31.27
N ASN A 147 38.25 -15.69 30.69
CA ASN A 147 37.65 -14.42 30.39
C ASN A 147 37.48 -14.24 28.87
N SER A 148 37.06 -13.05 28.46
CA SER A 148 37.23 -12.45 27.13
C SER A 148 35.98 -12.29 26.26
N GLN A 149 35.23 -11.23 26.60
CA GLN A 149 35.05 -9.99 25.82
C GLN A 149 34.72 -10.02 24.30
N ASN A 150 33.76 -9.14 24.00
CA ASN A 150 33.65 -8.26 22.82
C ASN A 150 33.16 -8.90 21.50
N ASN A 151 32.31 -8.27 20.66
CA ASN A 151 31.93 -6.86 20.55
C ASN A 151 30.67 -6.67 19.67
N LYS A 152 29.98 -5.55 19.95
CA LYS A 152 29.29 -4.62 19.04
C LYS A 152 27.93 -4.99 18.38
N GLU A 153 26.90 -4.41 18.98
CA GLU A 153 25.73 -3.79 18.32
C GLU A 153 26.16 -2.72 17.29
N PRO A 154 25.26 -2.33 16.36
CA PRO A 154 24.60 -1.03 16.56
C PRO A 154 23.07 -1.06 16.40
N ARG A 155 22.39 -0.51 17.42
CA ARG A 155 21.09 0.17 17.39
C ARG A 155 21.20 1.54 16.70
N GLU A 156 20.11 1.96 16.04
CA GLU A 156 19.57 3.34 16.13
C GLU A 156 18.03 3.25 16.18
N LYS A 157 17.38 3.46 17.33
CA LYS A 157 17.04 4.71 18.05
C LYS A 157 15.83 5.45 17.46
N LYS A 158 14.68 5.34 18.13
CA LYS A 158 13.67 6.40 18.21
C LYS A 158 13.68 6.94 19.64
N LEU A 159 13.91 8.24 19.79
CA LEU A 159 13.69 8.98 21.03
C LEU A 159 12.85 10.21 20.68
N GLY A 160 11.84 10.47 21.50
CA GLY A 160 10.91 11.57 21.34
C GLY A 160 11.36 12.89 21.98
N ASN A 161 10.61 13.91 21.59
CA ASN A 161 10.21 15.15 22.27
C ASN A 161 11.18 16.08 23.03
N ASN A 162 10.95 17.36 22.70
CA ASN A 162 10.99 18.61 23.48
C ASN A 162 12.33 19.35 23.61
N LYS A 163 12.33 20.64 23.24
CA LYS A 163 12.23 21.77 24.20
C LYS A 163 12.16 23.16 23.52
N LYS A 164 11.35 24.05 24.10
CA LYS A 164 11.31 25.52 23.95
C LYS A 164 12.68 26.18 24.16
N ILE A 165 12.99 27.26 23.43
CA ILE A 165 13.76 28.43 23.94
C ILE A 165 13.22 29.70 23.24
N GLY A 166 12.94 30.75 24.02
CA GLY A 166 12.60 32.09 23.54
C GLY A 166 13.84 32.98 23.35
N ARG A 167 13.63 34.16 22.74
CA ARG A 167 14.56 35.30 22.68
C ARG A 167 13.68 36.55 22.44
N ALA A 168 13.71 37.52 23.35
CA ALA A 168 14.57 38.72 23.36
C ALA A 168 13.91 39.85 22.58
#